data_AF-A0A2G2B501-F1
#
_entry.id   AF-A0A2G2B501-F1
#
_cell.length_a   1.000
_cell.length_b   1.000
_cell.length_c   1.000
_cell.angle_alpha   90.00
_cell.angle_beta   90.00
_cell.angle_gamma   90.00
#
_symmetry.space_group_name_H-M   'P 1'
#
loop_
_entity.id
_entity.type
_entity.pdbx_description
1 polymer ?
#
loop_
_entity_poly.entity_id
_entity_poly.type
_entity_poly.pdbx_seq_one_letter_code
_entity_poly.pdbx_strand_id
1 'polypeptide(L)' 'MVGRLGGQLRLSPSGTITGWDLGAALGMAAALGINPAPVAEILPAIEAVMVRVLNEQREMSNG' A
#
# COMPACT_ATOMS: atom_id res chain seq x y z
N MET A 1 9.69 2.14 -16.49
CA MET A 1 10.21 2.32 -15.11
C MET A 1 9.07 1.98 -14.17
N VAL A 2 9.16 0.87 -13.44
CA VAL A 2 8.11 0.50 -12.46
C VAL A 2 8.45 1.20 -11.15
N GLY A 3 7.64 2.19 -10.76
CA GLY A 3 7.78 2.88 -9.47
C GLY A 3 7.52 1.91 -8.32
N ARG A 4 8.14 2.12 -7.15
CA ARG A 4 7.82 1.31 -5.97
C ARG A 4 6.49 1.77 -5.38
N LEU A 5 5.64 0.83 -4.99
CA LEU A 5 4.35 1.06 -4.32
C LEU A 5 4.47 2.02 -3.12
N GLY A 6 5.62 2.01 -2.43
CA GLY A 6 5.91 2.90 -1.30
C GLY A 6 5.76 4.40 -1.59
N GLY A 7 5.80 4.84 -2.86
CA GLY A 7 5.60 6.24 -3.24
C GLY A 7 4.14 6.70 -3.29
N GLN A 8 3.16 5.80 -3.09
CA GLN A 8 1.74 6.11 -3.26
C GLN A 8 0.92 5.88 -1.98
N LEU A 9 1.48 6.34 -0.87
CA LEU A 9 0.79 6.36 0.42
C LEU A 9 -0.35 7.37 0.40
N ARG A 10 -1.49 6.98 0.98
CA ARG A 10 -2.58 7.89 1.36
C ARG A 10 -2.43 8.23 2.83
N LEU A 11 -2.48 9.53 3.13
CA LEU A 11 -2.30 10.07 4.48
C LEU A 11 -3.55 10.87 4.88
N SER A 12 -3.94 10.78 6.14
CA SER A 12 -4.91 11.70 6.74
C SER A 12 -4.25 13.07 7.02
N PRO A 13 -5.03 14.13 7.30
CA PRO A 13 -4.49 15.41 7.75
C PRO A 13 -3.65 15.33 9.03
N SER A 14 -3.90 14.33 9.88
CA SER A 14 -3.11 14.05 11.08
C SER A 14 -1.80 13.29 10.80
N GLY A 15 -1.52 12.95 9.53
CA GLY A 15 -0.34 12.18 9.13
C GLY A 15 -0.44 10.68 9.39
N THR A 16 -1.63 10.18 9.72
CA THR A 16 -1.93 8.74 9.85
C THR A 16 -1.98 8.13 8.45
N ILE A 17 -1.32 6.98 8.27
CA ILE A 17 -1.38 6.25 7.02
C ILE A 17 -2.75 5.58 6.93
N THR A 18 -3.49 5.84 5.85
CA THR A 18 -4.83 5.29 5.62
C THR A 18 -4.86 4.24 4.51
N GLY A 19 -3.75 4.06 3.78
CA GLY A 19 -3.59 3.00 2.79
C GLY A 19 -2.58 3.35 1.69
N TRP A 20 -2.60 2.54 0.64
CA TRP A 20 -1.82 2.71 -0.59
C TRP A 20 -2.74 2.79 -1.80
N ASP A 21 -2.27 3.41 -2.88
CA ASP A 21 -2.95 3.33 -4.18
C ASP A 21 -2.98 1.88 -4.71
N LEU A 22 -4.11 1.20 -4.47
CA LEU A 22 -4.35 -0.15 -4.97
C LEU A 22 -4.50 -0.19 -6.50
N GLY A 23 -4.94 0.90 -7.14
CA GLY A 23 -5.06 0.98 -8.59
C GLY A 23 -3.69 0.92 -9.27
N ALA A 24 -2.71 1.58 -8.68
CA ALA A 24 -1.34 1.50 -9.14
C ALA A 24 -0.68 0.14 -8.83
N ALA A 25 -1.02 -0.49 -7.72
CA ALA A 25 -0.62 -1.88 -7.44
C ALA A 25 -1.11 -2.85 -8.53
N LEU A 26 -2.37 -2.70 -8.95
CA LEU A 26 -2.95 -3.48 -10.05
C LEU A 26 -2.33 -3.13 -11.40
N GLY A 27 -2.07 -1.86 -11.67
CA GLY A 27 -1.36 -1.42 -12.88
C GLY A 27 0.06 -2.01 -12.97
N MET A 28 0.76 -2.11 -11.83
CA MET A 28 2.05 -2.79 -11.76
C MET A 28 1.95 -4.29 -11.98
N ALA A 29 0.96 -4.96 -11.40
CA ALA A 29 0.71 -6.38 -11.66
C ALA A 29 0.53 -6.64 -13.16
N ALA A 30 -0.32 -5.83 -13.82
CA ALA A 30 -0.52 -5.92 -15.27
C ALA A 30 0.78 -5.69 -16.05
N ALA A 31 1.58 -4.68 -15.68
CA ALA A 31 2.86 -4.37 -16.33
C ALA A 31 3.90 -5.49 -16.17
N LEU A 32 3.81 -6.31 -15.12
CA LEU A 32 4.66 -7.47 -14.87
C LEU A 32 4.13 -8.76 -15.53
N GLY A 33 3.01 -8.70 -16.26
CA GLY A 33 2.36 -9.86 -16.85
C GLY A 33 1.62 -10.74 -15.84
N ILE A 34 1.38 -10.24 -14.62
CA ILE A 34 0.60 -10.92 -13.59
C ILE A 34 -0.87 -10.60 -13.82
N ASN A 35 -1.73 -11.62 -13.76
CA ASN A 35 -3.19 -11.42 -13.83
C ASN A 35 -3.63 -10.50 -12.66
N PRO A 36 -4.25 -9.33 -12.94
CA PRO A 36 -4.68 -8.41 -11.88
C PRO A 36 -5.80 -8.97 -11.00
N ALA A 37 -6.62 -9.92 -11.49
CA ALA A 37 -7.76 -10.46 -10.74
C ALA A 37 -7.36 -11.12 -9.40
N PRO A 38 -6.45 -12.10 -9.34
CA PRO A 38 -6.00 -12.66 -8.06
C PRO A 38 -5.29 -11.61 -7.18
N VAL A 39 -4.61 -10.64 -7.80
CA VAL A 39 -3.93 -9.57 -7.06
C VAL A 39 -4.95 -8.65 -6.36
N ALA A 40 -6.08 -8.35 -7.01
CA ALA A 40 -7.15 -7.55 -6.44
C ALA A 40 -7.78 -8.18 -5.19
N GLU A 41 -7.83 -9.51 -5.12
CA GLU A 41 -8.36 -10.25 -3.95
C GLU A 41 -7.39 -10.22 -2.76
N ILE A 42 -6.09 -10.30 -3.01
CA ILE A 42 -5.07 -10.42 -1.95
C ILE A 42 -4.63 -9.05 -1.43
N LEU A 43 -4.61 -8.04 -2.29
CA LEU A 43 -4.14 -6.68 -1.97
C LEU A 43 -4.82 -6.04 -0.74
N PRO A 44 -6.15 -6.14 -0.53
CA PRO A 44 -6.80 -5.52 0.63
C PRO A 44 -6.28 -6.06 1.98
N ALA A 45 -6.01 -7.37 2.06
CA ALA A 45 -5.46 -7.96 3.28
C ALA A 45 -4.02 -7.51 3.53
N ILE A 46 -3.22 -7.38 2.47
CA ILE A 46 -1.85 -6.85 2.54
C ILE A 46 -1.88 -5.38 3.00
N GLU A 47 -2.74 -4.55 2.42
CA GLU A 47 -2.91 -3.14 2.79
C GLU A 47 -3.24 -2.99 4.27
N ALA A 48 -4.21 -3.77 4.77
CA ALA A 48 -4.59 -3.72 6.18
C ALA A 48 -3.41 -4.01 7.13
N VAL A 49 -2.60 -5.03 6.82
CA VAL A 49 -1.40 -5.35 7.62
C VAL A 49 -0.35 -4.25 7.51
N MET A 50 -0.08 -3.77 6.30
CA MET A 50 0.93 -2.74 6.07
C MET A 50 0.55 -1.40 6.73
N VAL A 51 -0.73 -1.00 6.68
CA VAL A 51 -1.24 0.21 7.35
C VAL A 51 -1.01 0.11 8.84
N ARG A 52 -1.35 -1.04 9.43
CA ARG A 52 -1.16 -1.28 10.87
C ARG A 52 0.32 -1.16 11.24
N VAL A 53 1.18 -1.94 10.59
CA VAL A 53 2.61 -2.01 10.92
C VAL A 53 3.31 -0.65 10.75
N LEU A 54 3.00 0.10 9.69
CA LEU A 54 3.65 1.40 9.49
C LEU A 54 3.18 2.46 10.48
N ASN A 55 1.91 2.47 10.87
CA ASN A 55 1.46 3.38 11.91
C ASN A 55 2.08 3.00 13.27
N GLU A 56 2.13 1.71 13.62
CA GLU A 56 2.82 1.22 14.84
C GLU A 56 4.29 1.66 14.88
N GLN A 57 5.03 1.50 13.78
CA GLN A 57 6.43 1.94 13.70
C GLN A 57 6.60 3.46 13.85
N ARG A 58 5.66 4.25 13.33
CA ARG A 58 5.67 5.72 13.48
C ARG A 58 5.39 6.14 14.91
N GLU A 59 4.49 5.46 15.61
CA GLU A 59 4.25 5.69 17.03
C GLU A 59 5.49 5.38 17.87
N MET A 60 6.17 4.25 17.60
CA MET A 60 7.42 3.88 18.29
C MET A 60 8.58 4.83 18.03
N SER A 61 8.64 5.48 16.87
CA SER A 61 9.68 6.45 16.52
C SER A 61 9.41 7.87 17.04
N ASN A 62 8.16 8.17 17.42
CA ASN A 62 7.72 9.49 17.87
C ASN A 62 7.56 9.58 19.40
N GLY A 63 7.84 8.50 20.14
CA GLY A 63 7.93 8.45 21.60
C GLY A 63 9.38 8.41 22.07
#